data_AF-A0A941RP77-F1
#
_entry.id   AF-A0A941RP77-F1
#
_cell.length_a   1.000
_cell.length_b   1.000
_cell.length_c   1.000
_cell.angle_alpha   90.00
_cell.angle_beta   90.00
_cell.angle_gamma   90.00
#
_symmetry.space_group_name_H-M   'P 1'
#
loop_
_entity.id
_entity.type
_entity.pdbx_description
1 polymer ?
#
loop_
_entity_poly.entity_id
_entity_poly.type
_entity_poly.pdbx_seq_one_letter_code
_entity_poly.pdbx_strand_id
1 'polypeptide(L)'
;MRLNSILTFLASQRGTAFWILAVAGVLWFGYAAENLISARRTNDNIRLLVGRHDVPIDIKRAHPQEILARIDESVRRDHIDDAQSILSIAGDRLPPPVRAAALYNIANTRTRMAAEAVRRGDVDSATAMINLAKSEYR
;
A
#
# COMPACT_ATOMS: atom_id res chain seq x y z
N MET A 1 -8.93 -30.92 55.53
CA MET A 1 -10.14 -30.60 54.75
C MET A 1 -9.96 -29.40 53.79
N ARG A 2 -8.75 -29.16 53.22
CA ARG A 2 -8.45 -28.00 52.32
C ARG A 2 -7.86 -28.37 50.94
N LEU A 3 -7.38 -29.61 50.73
CA LEU A 3 -6.85 -30.03 49.42
C LEU A 3 -7.95 -30.37 48.40
N ASN A 4 -9.06 -30.99 48.86
CA ASN A 4 -10.15 -31.35 47.95
C ASN A 4 -10.88 -30.12 47.37
N SER A 5 -10.90 -28.97 48.07
CA SER A 5 -11.52 -27.75 47.56
C SER A 5 -10.69 -27.04 46.48
N ILE A 6 -9.36 -27.17 46.54
CA ILE A 6 -8.45 -26.61 45.53
C ILE A 6 -8.54 -27.43 44.24
N LEU A 7 -8.58 -28.77 44.36
CA LEU A 7 -8.71 -29.68 43.22
C LEU A 7 -10.06 -29.56 42.49
N THR A 8 -11.16 -29.36 43.21
CA THR A 8 -12.48 -29.13 42.58
C THR A 8 -12.60 -27.74 41.95
N PHE A 9 -11.95 -26.72 42.52
CA PHE A 9 -11.88 -25.38 41.92
C PHE A 9 -11.06 -25.39 40.62
N LEU A 10 -9.92 -26.09 40.60
CA LEU A 10 -9.11 -26.33 39.40
C LEU A 10 -9.86 -27.16 38.34
N ALA A 11 -10.64 -28.16 38.74
CA ALA A 11 -11.46 -28.95 37.81
C ALA A 11 -12.63 -28.14 37.21
N SER A 12 -13.25 -27.26 37.99
CA SER A 12 -14.31 -26.35 37.53
C SER A 12 -13.75 -25.24 36.61
N GLN A 13 -12.56 -24.71 36.92
CA GLN A 13 -11.83 -23.74 36.08
C GLN A 13 -11.37 -24.32 34.74
N ARG A 14 -11.15 -25.63 34.64
CA ARG A 14 -10.73 -26.26 33.37
C ARG A 14 -11.79 -26.14 32.28
N GLY A 15 -13.08 -26.24 32.63
CA GLY A 15 -14.17 -26.05 31.69
C GLY A 15 -14.26 -24.62 31.17
N THR A 16 -14.18 -23.64 32.07
CA THR A 16 -14.21 -22.21 31.68
C THR A 16 -12.95 -21.80 30.93
N ALA A 17 -11.77 -22.28 31.32
CA ALA A 17 -10.52 -22.05 30.59
C ALA A 17 -10.56 -22.62 29.16
N PHE A 18 -11.15 -23.82 28.98
CA PHE A 18 -11.34 -24.40 27.65
C PHE A 18 -12.25 -23.52 26.77
N TRP A 19 -13.36 -23.01 27.32
CA TRP A 19 -14.24 -22.10 26.57
C TRP A 19 -13.58 -20.76 26.24
N ILE A 20 -12.79 -20.20 27.16
CA ILE A 20 -12.02 -18.96 26.90
C ILE A 20 -11.01 -19.20 25.76
N LEU A 21 -10.28 -20.31 25.79
CA LEU A 21 -9.34 -20.67 24.73
C LEU A 21 -10.05 -20.92 23.40
N ALA A 22 -11.22 -21.56 23.42
CA ALA A 22 -12.04 -21.77 22.23
C ALA A 22 -12.48 -20.44 21.61
N VAL A 23 -13.00 -19.51 22.42
CA VAL A 23 -13.40 -18.17 21.95
C VAL A 23 -12.20 -17.39 21.44
N ALA A 24 -11.08 -17.40 22.15
CA ALA A 24 -9.84 -16.75 21.69
C ALA A 24 -9.35 -17.34 20.35
N GLY A 25 -9.45 -18.66 20.17
CA GLY A 25 -9.12 -19.34 18.92
C GLY A 25 -10.02 -18.92 17.76
N VAL A 26 -11.32 -18.81 17.98
CA VAL A 26 -12.28 -18.34 16.96
C VAL A 26 -12.01 -16.88 16.59
N LEU A 27 -11.76 -16.01 17.58
CA LEU A 27 -11.41 -14.60 17.33
C LEU A 27 -10.11 -14.46 16.53
N TRP A 28 -9.08 -15.24 16.90
CA TRP A 28 -7.81 -15.25 16.18
C TRP A 28 -7.97 -15.75 14.76
N PHE A 29 -8.73 -16.84 14.57
CA PHE A 29 -9.01 -17.39 13.24
C PHE A 29 -9.77 -16.39 12.36
N GLY A 30 -10.79 -15.72 12.91
CA GLY A 30 -11.52 -14.66 12.22
C GLY A 30 -10.60 -13.53 11.75
N TYR A 31 -9.75 -13.02 12.65
CA TYR A 31 -8.76 -11.99 12.34
C TYR A 31 -7.76 -12.44 11.25
N ALA A 32 -7.25 -13.67 11.35
CA ALA A 32 -6.33 -14.23 10.37
C ALA A 32 -7.00 -14.41 8.98
N ALA A 33 -8.26 -14.85 8.96
CA ALA A 33 -9.03 -15.02 7.73
C ALA A 33 -9.28 -13.67 7.03
N GLU A 34 -9.67 -12.63 7.78
CA GLU A 34 -9.85 -11.28 7.24
C GLU A 34 -8.55 -10.73 6.64
N ASN A 35 -7.43 -10.88 7.34
CA ASN A 35 -6.12 -10.46 6.84
C ASN A 35 -5.73 -11.16 5.54
N LEU A 36 -5.99 -12.48 5.45
CA LEU A 36 -5.71 -13.24 4.24
C LEU A 36 -6.58 -12.79 3.06
N ILE A 37 -7.88 -12.57 3.30
CA ILE A 37 -8.81 -12.10 2.26
C ILE A 37 -8.41 -10.69 1.79
N SER A 38 -8.08 -9.80 2.73
CA SER A 38 -7.61 -8.46 2.42
C SER A 38 -6.33 -8.48 1.57
N ALA A 39 -5.33 -9.27 1.98
CA ALA A 39 -4.08 -9.41 1.24
C ALA A 39 -4.29 -9.97 -0.18
N ARG A 40 -5.21 -10.93 -0.37
CA ARG A 40 -5.56 -11.44 -1.70
C ARG A 40 -6.18 -10.37 -2.58
N ARG A 41 -7.16 -9.62 -2.07
CA ARG A 41 -7.79 -8.50 -2.80
C ARG A 41 -6.74 -7.46 -3.22
N THR A 42 -5.84 -7.11 -2.30
CA THR A 42 -4.73 -6.19 -2.59
C THR A 42 -3.83 -6.68 -3.71
N ASN A 43 -3.44 -7.96 -3.67
CA ASN A 43 -2.61 -8.54 -4.72
C ASN A 43 -3.34 -8.60 -6.08
N ASP A 44 -4.63 -8.88 -6.09
CA ASP A 44 -5.43 -8.89 -7.32
C ASP A 44 -5.56 -7.48 -7.93
N ASN A 45 -5.83 -6.47 -7.10
CA ASN A 45 -5.84 -5.06 -7.53
C ASN A 45 -4.50 -4.64 -8.13
N ILE A 46 -3.38 -4.96 -7.46
CA ILE A 46 -2.03 -4.67 -7.96
C ILE A 46 -1.82 -5.36 -9.31
N ARG A 47 -2.22 -6.63 -9.45
CA ARG A 47 -2.07 -7.37 -10.70
C ARG A 47 -2.86 -6.71 -11.85
N LEU A 48 -4.07 -6.25 -11.57
CA LEU A 48 -4.90 -5.54 -12.55
C LEU A 48 -4.26 -4.22 -13.00
N LEU A 49 -3.77 -3.41 -12.06
CA LEU A 49 -3.09 -2.13 -12.34
C LEU A 49 -1.77 -2.32 -13.12
N VAL A 50 -0.99 -3.33 -12.75
CA VAL A 50 0.21 -3.74 -13.51
C VAL A 50 -0.17 -4.18 -14.91
N GLY A 51 -1.28 -4.91 -15.04
CA GLY A 51 -1.89 -5.28 -16.32
C GLY A 51 -2.56 -4.12 -17.08
N ARG A 52 -2.40 -2.86 -16.64
CA ARG A 52 -3.01 -1.66 -17.25
C ARG A 52 -4.55 -1.72 -17.29
N HIS A 53 -5.17 -2.35 -16.31
CA HIS A 53 -6.61 -2.26 -16.10
C HIS A 53 -6.88 -1.16 -15.07
N ASP A 54 -7.90 -0.34 -15.32
CA ASP A 54 -8.33 0.67 -14.38
C ASP A 54 -9.17 0.02 -13.28
N VAL A 55 -8.73 0.18 -12.03
CA VAL A 55 -9.42 -0.34 -10.85
C VAL A 55 -9.58 0.80 -9.87
N PRO A 56 -10.79 1.03 -9.33
CA PRO A 56 -11.01 2.08 -8.35
C PRO A 56 -10.25 1.75 -7.06
N ILE A 57 -9.37 2.66 -6.64
CA ILE A 57 -8.65 2.55 -5.37
C ILE A 57 -9.02 3.74 -4.49
N ASP A 58 -9.44 3.45 -3.26
CA ASP A 58 -9.58 4.49 -2.23
C ASP A 58 -8.20 4.88 -1.70
N ILE A 59 -7.63 5.94 -2.26
CA ILE A 59 -6.31 6.50 -1.93
C ILE A 59 -6.12 6.69 -0.41
N LYS A 60 -7.19 6.98 0.33
CA LYS A 60 -7.11 7.27 1.78
C LYS A 60 -6.97 6.02 2.63
N ARG A 61 -7.48 4.87 2.16
CA ARG A 61 -7.54 3.61 2.92
C ARG A 61 -6.72 2.48 2.32
N ALA A 62 -6.35 2.61 1.05
CA ALA A 62 -5.61 1.60 0.32
C ALA A 62 -4.29 1.22 0.97
N HIS A 63 -3.86 0.00 0.70
CA HIS A 63 -2.57 -0.47 1.13
C HIS A 63 -1.45 0.34 0.42
N PRO A 64 -0.31 0.64 1.07
CA PRO A 64 0.75 1.43 0.44
C PRO A 64 1.22 0.89 -0.91
N GLN A 65 1.25 -0.44 -1.07
CA GLN A 65 1.63 -1.08 -2.33
C GLN A 65 0.59 -0.93 -3.45
N GLU A 66 -0.71 -0.84 -3.12
CA GLU A 66 -1.74 -0.52 -4.11
C GLU A 66 -1.60 0.93 -4.60
N ILE A 67 -1.30 1.86 -3.69
CA ILE A 67 -1.04 3.26 -4.05
C ILE A 67 0.14 3.35 -4.99
N LEU A 68 1.25 2.65 -4.68
CA LEU A 68 2.41 2.61 -5.57
C LEU A 68 2.05 2.02 -6.93
N ALA A 69 1.31 0.91 -6.98
CA ALA A 69 0.87 0.30 -8.23
C ALA A 69 -0.02 1.24 -9.05
N ARG A 70 -0.87 2.04 -8.40
CA ARG A 70 -1.69 3.05 -9.08
C ARG A 70 -0.87 4.22 -9.62
N ILE A 71 0.08 4.74 -8.84
CA ILE A 71 1.01 5.79 -9.31
C ILE A 71 1.77 5.30 -10.55
N ASP A 72 2.31 4.09 -10.49
CA ASP A 72 3.05 3.45 -11.58
C ASP A 72 2.16 3.22 -12.82
N GLU A 73 0.89 2.86 -12.61
CA GLU A 73 -0.10 2.74 -13.68
C GLU A 73 -0.41 4.10 -14.35
N SER A 74 -0.64 5.16 -13.57
CA SER A 74 -0.84 6.53 -14.07
C SER A 74 0.38 7.01 -14.87
N VAL A 75 1.58 6.79 -14.34
CA VAL A 75 2.83 7.11 -15.01
C VAL A 75 2.98 6.36 -16.35
N ARG A 76 2.65 5.07 -16.39
CA ARG A 76 2.71 4.27 -17.63
C ARG A 76 1.72 4.73 -18.71
N ARG A 77 0.64 5.41 -18.32
CA ARG A 77 -0.33 6.03 -19.23
C ARG A 77 0.03 7.49 -19.57
N ASP A 78 1.21 7.94 -19.18
CA ASP A 78 1.67 9.33 -19.32
C ASP A 78 0.76 10.35 -18.59
N HIS A 79 -0.02 9.89 -17.59
CA HIS A 79 -0.84 10.74 -16.71
C HIS A 79 -0.03 11.13 -15.46
N ILE A 80 1.03 11.92 -15.66
CA ILE A 80 1.94 12.27 -14.58
C ILE A 80 1.30 13.15 -13.50
N ASP A 81 0.35 14.00 -13.87
CA ASP A 81 -0.35 14.88 -12.93
C ASP A 81 -1.25 14.09 -11.98
N ASP A 82 -1.88 13.02 -12.47
CA ASP A 82 -2.63 12.08 -11.63
C ASP A 82 -1.70 11.39 -10.62
N ALA A 83 -0.54 10.91 -11.10
CA ALA A 83 0.46 10.28 -10.25
C ALA A 83 0.96 11.23 -9.15
N GLN A 84 1.21 12.50 -9.48
CA GLN A 84 1.60 13.53 -8.52
C GLN A 84 0.49 13.84 -7.52
N SER A 85 -0.75 13.95 -7.97
CA SER A 85 -1.92 14.21 -7.12
C SER A 85 -2.11 13.08 -6.10
N ILE A 86 -2.01 11.83 -6.56
CA ILE A 86 -2.08 10.64 -5.70
C ILE A 86 -0.98 10.67 -4.64
N LEU A 87 0.26 10.96 -5.04
CA LEU A 87 1.38 11.07 -4.12
C LEU A 87 1.22 12.23 -3.12
N SER A 88 0.63 13.36 -3.54
CA SER A 88 0.33 14.48 -2.66
C SER A 88 -0.70 14.11 -1.58
N ILE A 89 -1.73 13.36 -1.95
CA ILE A 89 -2.79 12.93 -1.03
C ILE A 89 -2.31 11.85 -0.05
N ALA A 90 -1.53 10.88 -0.54
CA ALA A 90 -1.12 9.71 0.25
C ALA A 90 0.32 9.79 0.79
N GLY A 91 1.12 10.74 0.37
CA GLY A 91 2.57 10.74 0.58
C GLY A 91 2.99 10.64 2.04
N ASP A 92 2.31 11.37 2.93
CA ASP A 92 2.64 11.43 4.36
C ASP A 92 2.36 10.13 5.10
N ARG A 93 1.47 9.28 4.57
CA ARG A 93 1.11 7.97 5.14
C ARG A 93 1.87 6.80 4.49
N LEU A 94 2.62 7.06 3.42
CA LEU A 94 3.41 6.02 2.75
C LEU A 94 4.67 5.72 3.57
N PRO A 95 5.03 4.44 3.75
CA PRO A 95 6.34 4.06 4.28
C PRO A 95 7.45 4.69 3.44
N PRO A 96 8.57 5.13 4.05
CA PRO A 96 9.69 5.75 3.33
C PRO A 96 10.13 5.02 2.05
N PRO A 97 10.31 3.68 2.02
CA PRO A 97 10.71 3.00 0.79
C PRO A 97 9.67 3.07 -0.33
N VAL A 98 8.37 3.03 0.02
CA VAL A 98 7.27 3.11 -0.95
C VAL A 98 7.15 4.51 -1.52
N ARG A 99 7.27 5.53 -0.66
CA ARG A 99 7.28 6.94 -1.06
C ARG A 99 8.46 7.24 -2.00
N ALA A 100 9.65 6.73 -1.68
CA ALA A 100 10.82 6.87 -2.55
C ALA A 100 10.57 6.23 -3.92
N ALA A 101 10.08 4.98 -3.96
CA ALA A 101 9.77 4.30 -5.22
C ALA A 101 8.78 5.10 -6.09
N ALA A 102 7.73 5.68 -5.48
CA ALA A 102 6.77 6.53 -6.18
C ALA A 102 7.43 7.78 -6.78
N LEU A 103 8.26 8.48 -6.00
CA LEU A 103 9.01 9.66 -6.45
C LEU A 103 9.95 9.32 -7.61
N TYR A 104 10.69 8.20 -7.51
CA TYR A 104 11.57 7.73 -8.59
C TYR A 104 10.80 7.48 -9.90
N ASN A 105 9.62 6.84 -9.83
CA ASN A 105 8.80 6.58 -11.02
C ASN A 105 8.34 7.88 -11.70
N ILE A 106 7.91 8.86 -10.92
CA ILE A 106 7.49 10.19 -11.43
C ILE A 106 8.69 10.92 -12.05
N ALA A 107 9.82 10.97 -11.35
CA ALA A 107 11.03 11.65 -11.80
C ALA A 107 11.62 11.05 -13.08
N ASN A 108 11.63 9.72 -13.19
CA ASN A 108 12.05 9.02 -14.41
C ASN A 108 11.18 9.40 -15.61
N THR A 109 9.89 9.60 -15.38
CA THR A 109 8.93 9.97 -16.42
C THR A 109 9.12 11.41 -16.85
N ARG A 110 9.33 12.35 -15.91
CA ARG A 110 9.73 13.72 -16.25
C ARG A 110 11.01 13.76 -17.05
N THR A 111 11.99 12.91 -16.73
CA THR A 111 13.24 12.82 -17.47
C THR A 111 13.01 12.37 -18.92
N ARG A 112 12.13 11.39 -19.15
CA ARG A 112 11.69 10.98 -20.50
C ARG A 112 11.01 12.13 -21.25
N MET A 113 10.09 12.84 -20.60
CA MET A 113 9.37 13.97 -21.20
C MET A 113 10.32 15.12 -21.53
N ALA A 114 11.30 15.41 -20.67
CA ALA A 114 12.32 16.41 -20.92
C ALA A 114 13.16 16.06 -22.15
N ALA A 115 13.60 14.80 -22.27
CA ALA A 115 14.35 14.33 -23.43
C ALA A 115 13.54 14.48 -24.74
N GLU A 116 12.24 14.27 -24.68
CA GLU A 116 11.34 14.51 -25.81
C GLU A 116 11.18 16.00 -26.12
N ALA A 117 11.06 16.87 -25.11
CA ALA A 117 11.03 18.32 -25.30
C ALA A 117 12.32 18.85 -25.96
N VAL A 118 13.49 18.33 -25.55
CA VAL A 118 14.78 18.63 -26.21
C VAL A 118 14.76 18.24 -27.69
N ARG A 119 14.24 17.05 -28.03
CA ARG A 119 14.12 16.62 -29.44
C ARG A 119 13.27 17.57 -30.28
N ARG A 120 12.27 18.21 -29.68
CA ARG A 120 11.41 19.21 -30.33
C ARG A 120 11.98 20.63 -30.33
N GLY A 121 13.17 20.84 -29.75
CA GLY A 121 13.77 22.17 -29.60
C GLY A 121 13.19 23.01 -28.45
N ASP A 122 12.33 22.44 -27.61
CA ASP A 122 11.71 23.11 -26.46
C ASP A 122 12.58 22.93 -25.20
N VAL A 123 13.66 23.71 -25.16
CA VAL A 123 14.68 23.63 -24.10
C VAL A 123 14.18 24.17 -22.77
N ASP A 124 13.25 25.13 -22.78
CA ASP A 124 12.68 25.72 -21.56
C ASP A 124 11.83 24.69 -20.81
N SER A 125 10.93 24.00 -21.51
CA SER A 125 10.13 22.92 -20.92
C SER A 125 11.02 21.78 -20.41
N ALA A 126 12.05 21.40 -21.18
CA ALA A 126 12.99 20.37 -20.77
C ALA A 126 13.70 20.74 -19.45
N THR A 127 14.15 21.99 -19.34
CA THR A 127 14.83 22.50 -18.14
C THR A 127 13.90 22.47 -16.92
N ALA A 128 12.65 22.90 -17.08
CA ALA A 128 11.66 22.86 -16.00
C ALA A 128 11.41 21.42 -15.51
N MET A 129 11.23 20.46 -16.43
CA MET A 129 11.00 19.05 -16.11
C MET A 129 12.18 18.41 -15.38
N ILE A 130 13.41 18.70 -15.80
CA ILE A 130 14.62 18.17 -15.13
C ILE A 130 14.79 18.74 -13.73
N ASN A 131 14.51 20.03 -13.53
CA ASN A 131 14.59 20.64 -12.20
C ASN A 131 13.59 20.01 -11.22
N LEU A 132 12.37 19.74 -11.69
CA LEU A 132 11.37 19.02 -10.91
C LEU A 132 11.80 17.59 -10.60
N ALA A 133 12.25 16.82 -11.61
CA ALA A 133 12.74 15.46 -11.41
C ALA A 133 13.88 15.40 -10.38
N LYS A 134 14.81 16.36 -10.42
CA LYS A 134 15.90 16.46 -9.45
C LYS A 134 15.41 16.66 -8.03
N SER A 135 14.33 17.42 -7.82
CA SER A 135 13.77 17.64 -6.48
C SER A 135 13.17 16.36 -5.89
N GLU A 136 12.69 15.45 -6.73
CA GLU A 136 12.07 14.18 -6.31
C GLU A 136 13.06 13.06 -6.02
N TYR A 137 14.28 13.14 -6.58
CA TYR A 137 15.36 12.21 -6.25
C TYR A 137 16.06 12.48 -4.92
N ARG A 138 15.79 13.64 -4.29
CA ARG A 138 16.42 14.07 -3.03
C ARG A 138 15.58 13.66 -1.83
#